data_AF-A0A127SLU9-F1
#
_entry.id   AF-A0A127SLU9-F1
#
_cell.length_a   1.000
_cell.length_b   1.000
_cell.length_c   1.000
_cell.angle_alpha   90.00
_cell.angle_beta   90.00
_cell.angle_gamma   90.00
#
_symmetry.space_group_name_H-M   'P 1'
#
loop_
_entity.id
_entity.type
_entity.pdbx_description
1 polymer ?
#
loop_
_entity_poly.entity_id
_entity_poly.type
_entity_poly.pdbx_seq_one_letter_code
_entity_poly.pdbx_strand_id
1 'polypeptide(L)'
;MGDDDNIPEEESEVSELKKLYRELCLQYHPDRMGAHDAKTQRLWNEIQDAYVNRDLEGLRAIRSGIELESGETTLSCSEIDEMLLDIEWSIQDKRSELRAQKKTPIWGFASWTEQKRKQIAKEIKSEFDQNAQMTRLQLQHLEAELERLLQWKPKEKKRPIPQKKTNAQLRNEKLADIPDLF
;
A
#
# COMPACT_ATOMS: atom_id res chain seq x y z
N MET A 1 7.71 -11.67 12.23
CA MET A 1 8.57 -12.28 11.20
C MET A 1 7.66 -12.85 10.12
N GLY A 2 7.52 -12.26 8.94
CA GLY A 2 8.12 -11.07 8.38
C GLY A 2 7.11 -10.43 7.42
N ASP A 3 7.10 -9.10 7.42
CA ASP A 3 6.32 -8.26 6.53
C ASP A 3 7.04 -8.21 5.17
N ASP A 4 6.73 -9.15 4.27
CA ASP A 4 7.36 -9.21 2.93
C ASP A 4 6.34 -9.49 1.82
N ASP A 5 5.14 -8.92 1.95
CA ASP A 5 4.13 -8.92 0.91
C ASP A 5 3.80 -7.47 0.56
N ASN A 6 4.48 -6.93 -0.46
CA ASN A 6 4.06 -5.88 -1.39
C ASN A 6 5.29 -5.12 -1.91
N ILE A 7 6.15 -5.81 -2.66
CA ILE A 7 6.99 -5.11 -3.63
C ILE A 7 6.00 -4.59 -4.68
N PRO A 8 5.92 -3.27 -4.93
CA PRO A 8 4.96 -2.73 -5.88
C PRO A 8 5.17 -3.41 -7.24
N GLU A 9 4.12 -3.95 -7.86
CA GLU A 9 4.18 -4.54 -9.21
C GLU A 9 4.94 -3.63 -10.20
N GLU A 10 4.80 -2.31 -10.03
CA GLU A 10 5.53 -1.28 -10.80
C GLU A 10 7.06 -1.34 -10.64
N GLU A 11 7.60 -1.71 -9.48
CA GLU A 11 9.05 -1.88 -9.30
C GLU A 11 9.57 -3.15 -10.00
N SER A 12 8.76 -4.22 -10.03
CA SER A 12 9.09 -5.44 -10.76
C SER A 12 9.13 -5.20 -12.26
N GLU A 13 8.09 -4.56 -12.81
CA GLU A 13 8.00 -4.23 -14.25
C GLU A 13 9.13 -3.29 -14.68
N VAL A 14 9.46 -2.28 -13.88
CA VAL A 14 10.57 -1.36 -14.18
C VAL A 14 11.93 -2.07 -14.12
N SER A 15 12.08 -3.06 -13.25
CA SER A 15 13.29 -3.89 -13.16
C SER A 15 13.43 -4.80 -14.38
N GLU A 16 12.35 -5.49 -14.76
CA GLU A 16 12.27 -6.35 -15.95
C GLU A 16 12.52 -5.57 -17.24
N LEU A 17 11.90 -4.40 -17.40
CA LEU A 17 12.09 -3.50 -18.55
C LEU A 17 13.56 -3.10 -18.71
N LYS A 18 14.24 -2.76 -17.61
CA LYS A 18 15.67 -2.41 -17.62
C LYS A 18 16.55 -3.61 -17.95
N LYS A 19 16.20 -4.81 -17.46
CA LYS A 19 16.94 -6.04 -17.72
C LYS A 19 16.86 -6.41 -19.21
N LEU A 20 15.65 -6.47 -19.75
CA LEU A 20 15.40 -6.83 -21.16
C LEU A 20 16.05 -5.82 -22.11
N TYR A 21 15.93 -4.53 -21.80
CA TYR A 21 16.59 -3.48 -22.58
C TYR A 21 18.11 -3.62 -22.60
N ARG A 22 18.74 -3.95 -21.46
CA ARG A 22 20.20 -4.17 -21.38
C ARG A 22 20.63 -5.38 -22.19
N GLU A 23 19.88 -6.48 -22.13
CA GLU A 23 20.14 -7.69 -22.90
C GLU A 23 20.08 -7.41 -24.41
N LEU A 24 18.99 -6.79 -24.87
CA LEU A 24 18.81 -6.39 -26.27
C LEU A 24 19.89 -5.41 -26.75
N CYS A 25 20.26 -4.45 -25.89
CA CYS A 25 21.33 -3.51 -26.22
C CYS A 25 22.69 -4.19 -26.36
N LEU A 26 23.04 -5.14 -25.48
CA LEU A 26 24.30 -5.85 -25.58
C LEU A 26 24.42 -6.68 -26.87
N GLN A 27 23.31 -7.21 -27.36
CA GLN A 27 23.28 -8.08 -28.53
C GLN A 27 23.22 -7.31 -29.85
N TYR A 28 22.48 -6.20 -29.89
CA TYR A 28 22.20 -5.45 -31.12
C TYR A 28 22.79 -4.03 -31.16
N HIS A 29 23.74 -3.70 -30.26
CA HIS A 29 24.41 -2.41 -30.29
C HIS A 29 25.09 -2.14 -31.65
N PRO A 30 24.95 -0.94 -32.23
CA PRO A 30 25.55 -0.60 -33.52
C PRO A 30 27.08 -0.76 -33.57
N ASP A 31 27.80 -0.58 -32.45
CA ASP A 31 29.26 -0.83 -32.38
C ASP A 31 29.65 -2.31 -32.53
N ARG A 32 28.76 -3.25 -32.21
CA ARG A 32 29.08 -4.69 -32.21
C ARG A 32 28.85 -5.37 -33.57
N MET A 33 27.96 -4.83 -34.41
CA MET A 33 27.48 -5.50 -35.63
C MET A 33 28.16 -5.06 -36.93
N GLY A 34 29.10 -4.11 -36.90
CA GLY A 34 29.80 -3.68 -38.12
C GLY A 34 28.86 -3.06 -39.16
N ALA A 35 29.20 -3.16 -40.46
CA ALA A 35 28.48 -2.48 -41.56
C ALA A 35 26.96 -2.67 -41.50
N HIS A 36 26.24 -1.57 -41.30
CA HIS A 36 24.82 -1.55 -40.96
C HIS A 36 23.93 -2.15 -42.06
N ASP A 37 23.33 -3.31 -41.77
CA ASP A 37 22.13 -3.74 -42.49
C ASP A 37 20.95 -2.85 -42.06
N ALA A 38 20.16 -2.39 -43.02
CA ALA A 38 19.05 -1.46 -42.78
C ALA A 38 18.00 -2.04 -41.83
N LYS A 39 17.93 -3.37 -41.71
CA LYS A 39 17.07 -4.08 -40.75
C LYS A 39 17.53 -3.92 -39.31
N THR A 40 18.82 -4.10 -39.04
CA THR A 40 19.39 -3.97 -37.68
C THR A 40 19.25 -2.56 -37.14
N GLN A 41 19.35 -1.55 -38.01
CA GLN A 41 19.17 -0.15 -37.62
C GLN A 41 17.70 0.17 -37.29
N ARG A 42 16.73 -0.43 -38.00
CA ARG A 42 15.31 -0.29 -37.65
C ARG A 42 14.99 -0.95 -36.32
N LEU A 43 15.48 -2.18 -36.13
CA LEU A 43 15.33 -2.93 -34.88
C LEU A 43 15.93 -2.17 -33.69
N TRP A 44 17.10 -1.57 -33.86
CA TRP A 44 17.72 -0.73 -32.84
C TRP A 44 16.83 0.46 -32.45
N ASN A 45 16.26 1.16 -33.42
CA ASN A 45 15.36 2.28 -33.16
C ASN A 45 14.08 1.82 -32.45
N GLU A 46 13.50 0.68 -32.85
CA GLU A 46 12.33 0.08 -32.21
C GLU A 46 12.60 -0.30 -30.73
N ILE A 47 13.79 -0.83 -30.42
CA ILE A 47 14.22 -1.12 -29.03
C ILE A 47 14.31 0.17 -28.20
N GLN A 48 14.87 1.24 -28.77
CA GLN A 48 14.98 2.54 -28.09
C GLN A 48 13.59 3.15 -27.85
N ASP A 49 12.72 3.13 -28.86
CA ASP A 49 11.36 3.68 -28.79
C ASP A 49 10.51 2.94 -27.75
N ALA A 50 10.57 1.60 -27.72
CA ALA A 50 9.86 0.80 -26.72
C ALA A 50 10.34 1.08 -25.29
N TYR A 51 11.64 1.26 -25.08
CA TYR A 51 12.18 1.62 -23.77
C TYR A 51 11.76 3.03 -23.32
N VAL A 52 11.83 4.02 -24.21
CA VAL A 52 11.42 5.41 -23.93
C VAL A 52 9.94 5.49 -23.57
N ASN A 53 9.10 4.72 -24.27
CA ASN A 53 7.66 4.65 -24.03
C ASN A 53 7.26 3.75 -22.84
N ARG A 54 8.24 3.14 -22.15
CA ARG A 54 8.04 2.13 -21.09
C ARG A 54 7.15 0.96 -21.52
N ASP A 55 7.22 0.60 -22.79
CA ASP A 55 6.44 -0.48 -23.38
C ASP A 55 7.16 -1.82 -23.18
N LEU A 56 6.88 -2.45 -22.04
CA LEU A 56 7.47 -3.73 -21.67
C LEU A 56 7.02 -4.84 -22.63
N GLU A 57 5.75 -4.83 -23.04
CA GLU A 57 5.17 -5.79 -23.97
C GLU A 57 5.82 -5.67 -25.37
N GLY A 58 6.06 -4.43 -25.82
CA GLY A 58 6.78 -4.12 -27.04
C GLY A 58 8.23 -4.65 -27.03
N LEU A 59 8.95 -4.50 -25.92
CA LEU A 59 10.29 -5.06 -25.76
C LEU A 59 10.29 -6.60 -25.77
N ARG A 60 9.30 -7.26 -25.13
CA ARG A 60 9.14 -8.73 -25.21
C ARG A 60 8.85 -9.17 -26.64
N ALA A 61 7.99 -8.47 -27.36
CA ALA A 61 7.64 -8.79 -28.74
C ALA A 61 8.83 -8.67 -29.70
N ILE A 62 9.66 -7.63 -29.52
CA ILE A 62 10.91 -7.47 -30.28
C ILE A 62 11.86 -8.64 -30.02
N ARG A 63 12.05 -9.02 -28.74
CA ARG A 63 12.88 -10.18 -28.37
C ARG A 63 12.38 -11.48 -29.00
N SER A 64 11.07 -11.76 -28.92
CA SER A 64 10.50 -12.96 -29.54
C SER A 64 10.57 -12.95 -31.07
N GLY A 65 10.42 -11.78 -31.70
CA GLY A 65 10.60 -11.63 -33.16
C GLY A 65 12.02 -11.94 -33.61
N ILE A 66 13.01 -11.52 -32.81
CA ILE A 66 14.43 -11.80 -33.03
C ILE A 66 14.73 -13.31 -32.90
N GLU A 67 14.22 -13.96 -31.84
CA GLU A 67 14.38 -15.41 -31.60
C GLU A 67 13.72 -16.24 -32.73
N LEU A 68 12.61 -15.74 -33.28
CA LEU A 68 11.94 -16.37 -34.42
C LEU A 68 12.74 -16.20 -35.74
N GLU A 69 13.33 -15.03 -35.98
CA GLU A 69 14.17 -14.78 -37.17
C GLU A 69 15.51 -15.51 -37.12
N SER A 70 16.09 -15.72 -35.93
CA SER A 70 17.32 -16.51 -35.75
C SER A 70 17.10 -18.01 -35.95
N GLY A 71 15.84 -18.47 -35.91
CA GLY A 71 15.48 -19.89 -35.99
C GLY A 71 15.83 -20.69 -34.74
N GLU A 72 16.33 -20.04 -33.68
CA GLU A 72 16.56 -20.64 -32.38
C GLU A 72 15.24 -20.68 -31.60
N THR A 73 14.36 -21.60 -31.96
CA THR A 73 13.15 -21.90 -31.18
C THR A 73 13.44 -22.79 -29.96
N THR A 74 14.63 -22.67 -29.37
CA THR A 74 15.06 -23.49 -28.24
C THR A 74 14.99 -22.66 -26.97
N LEU A 75 13.96 -22.90 -26.16
CA LEU A 75 13.89 -22.37 -24.81
C LEU A 75 15.01 -23.00 -23.97
N SER A 76 15.75 -22.15 -23.25
CA SER A 76 16.69 -22.63 -22.24
C SER A 76 15.91 -23.31 -21.10
N CYS A 77 16.51 -24.32 -20.46
CA CYS A 77 15.92 -24.92 -19.26
C CYS A 77 15.61 -23.87 -18.18
N SER A 78 16.45 -22.83 -18.06
CA SER A 78 16.22 -21.74 -17.12
C SER A 78 14.96 -20.92 -17.43
N GLU A 79 14.65 -20.71 -18.71
CA GLU A 79 13.45 -19.98 -19.13
C GLU A 79 12.19 -20.83 -18.88
N ILE A 80 12.30 -22.14 -19.09
CA ILE A 80 11.25 -23.09 -18.74
C ILE A 80 11.02 -23.11 -17.22
N ASP A 81 12.08 -23.06 -16.42
CA ASP A 81 11.99 -23.00 -14.95
C ASP A 81 11.35 -21.70 -14.47
N GLU A 82 11.68 -20.55 -15.07
CA GLU A 82 11.01 -19.27 -14.78
C GLU A 82 9.52 -19.34 -15.12
N MET A 83 9.16 -19.83 -16.32
CA MET A 83 7.77 -20.04 -16.70
C MET A 83 7.03 -21.00 -15.75
N LEU A 84 7.70 -22.06 -15.29
CA LEU A 84 7.12 -23.01 -14.34
C LEU A 84 6.80 -22.32 -13.02
N LEU A 85 7.75 -21.53 -12.49
CA LEU A 85 7.56 -20.76 -11.26
C LEU A 85 6.36 -19.80 -11.38
N ASP A 86 6.27 -19.05 -12.47
CA ASP A 86 5.15 -18.12 -12.68
C ASP A 86 3.79 -18.83 -12.70
N ILE A 87 3.73 -19.99 -13.38
CA ILE A 87 2.52 -20.82 -13.41
C ILE A 87 2.19 -21.36 -12.01
N GLU A 88 3.18 -21.83 -11.26
CA GLU A 88 3.00 -22.33 -9.89
C GLU A 88 2.48 -21.24 -8.95
N TRP A 89 3.04 -20.03 -9.04
CA TRP A 89 2.58 -18.87 -8.28
C TRP A 89 1.15 -18.49 -8.64
N SER A 90 0.82 -18.41 -9.93
CA SER A 90 -0.54 -18.13 -10.40
C SER A 90 -1.54 -19.18 -9.92
N ILE A 91 -1.19 -20.47 -9.98
CA ILE A 91 -2.02 -21.56 -9.44
C ILE A 91 -2.20 -21.40 -7.95
N GLN A 92 -1.13 -21.11 -7.22
CA GLN A 92 -1.18 -20.97 -5.78
C GLN A 92 -2.06 -19.79 -5.38
N ASP A 93 -1.95 -18.67 -6.09
CA ASP A 93 -2.70 -17.46 -5.82
C ASP A 93 -4.20 -17.65 -6.10
N LYS A 94 -4.53 -18.27 -7.24
CA LYS A 94 -5.90 -18.68 -7.56
C LYS A 94 -6.46 -19.67 -6.54
N ARG A 95 -5.63 -20.57 -6.02
CA ARG A 95 -6.03 -21.48 -4.94
C ARG A 95 -6.28 -20.73 -3.62
N SER A 96 -5.51 -19.71 -3.26
CA SER A 96 -5.80 -18.86 -2.08
C SER A 96 -7.11 -18.13 -2.26
N GLU A 97 -7.31 -17.51 -3.43
CA GLU A 97 -8.54 -16.79 -3.76
C GLU A 97 -9.75 -17.71 -3.62
N LEU A 98 -9.68 -18.92 -4.21
CA LEU A 98 -10.73 -19.92 -4.09
C LEU A 98 -10.96 -20.37 -2.64
N ARG A 99 -9.90 -20.54 -1.84
CA ARG A 99 -10.01 -20.86 -0.41
C ARG A 99 -10.69 -19.74 0.37
N ALA A 100 -10.39 -18.47 0.06
CA ALA A 100 -11.01 -17.31 0.69
C ALA A 100 -12.50 -17.23 0.33
N GLN A 101 -12.84 -17.38 -0.95
CA GLN A 101 -14.23 -17.41 -1.40
C GLN A 101 -15.02 -18.58 -0.78
N LYS A 102 -14.40 -19.76 -0.63
CA LYS A 102 -15.00 -20.91 0.06
C LYS A 102 -15.32 -20.68 1.54
N LYS A 103 -14.59 -19.78 2.21
CA LYS A 103 -14.88 -19.40 3.59
C LYS A 103 -16.06 -18.44 3.71
N THR A 104 -16.53 -17.86 2.60
CA THR A 104 -17.68 -16.95 2.66
C THR A 104 -18.95 -17.72 3.04
N PRO A 105 -19.83 -17.14 3.88
CA PRO A 105 -21.05 -17.81 4.31
C PRO A 105 -21.94 -18.22 3.14
N ILE A 106 -21.88 -17.49 2.03
CA ILE A 106 -22.69 -17.68 0.82
C ILE A 106 -22.12 -18.70 -0.17
N TRP A 107 -20.96 -19.32 0.14
CA TRP A 107 -20.38 -20.32 -0.75
C TRP A 107 -21.35 -21.50 -0.97
N GLY A 108 -21.50 -21.90 -2.23
CA GLY A 108 -22.45 -22.95 -2.61
C GLY A 108 -23.91 -22.50 -2.60
N PHE A 109 -24.21 -21.19 -2.63
CA PHE A 109 -25.58 -20.66 -2.72
C PHE A 109 -26.45 -21.36 -3.78
N ALA A 110 -25.87 -21.72 -4.92
CA ALA A 110 -26.56 -22.42 -6.01
C ALA A 110 -27.08 -23.82 -5.62
N SER A 111 -26.41 -24.52 -4.71
CA SER A 111 -26.82 -25.86 -4.25
C SER A 111 -27.74 -25.84 -3.03
N TRP A 112 -28.07 -24.65 -2.50
CA TRP A 112 -28.88 -24.53 -1.29
C TRP A 112 -30.38 -24.68 -1.58
N THR A 113 -31.08 -25.29 -0.63
CA THR A 113 -32.55 -25.30 -0.61
C THR A 113 -33.11 -23.90 -0.39
N GLU A 114 -34.35 -23.66 -0.82
CA GLU A 114 -35.01 -22.37 -0.65
C GLU A 114 -35.14 -21.95 0.84
N GLN A 115 -35.38 -22.91 1.72
CA GLN A 115 -35.46 -22.66 3.17
C GLN A 115 -34.12 -22.16 3.74
N LYS A 116 -33.01 -22.81 3.39
CA LYS A 116 -31.67 -22.38 3.82
C LYS A 116 -31.36 -20.97 3.31
N ARG A 117 -31.73 -20.66 2.06
CA ARG A 117 -31.57 -19.32 1.48
C ARG A 117 -32.35 -18.25 2.25
N LYS A 118 -33.60 -18.52 2.61
CA LYS A 118 -34.42 -17.59 3.42
C LYS A 118 -33.87 -17.38 4.82
N GLN A 119 -33.38 -18.45 5.47
CA GLN A 119 -32.78 -18.36 6.79
C GLN A 119 -31.52 -17.50 6.80
N ILE A 120 -30.56 -17.80 5.91
CA ILE A 120 -29.31 -17.05 5.80
C ILE A 120 -29.58 -15.59 5.40
N ALA A 121 -30.53 -15.33 4.50
CA ALA A 121 -30.92 -13.96 4.14
C ALA A 121 -31.45 -13.16 5.36
N LYS A 122 -32.20 -13.81 6.24
CA LYS A 122 -32.69 -13.20 7.48
C LYS A 122 -31.57 -12.91 8.46
N GLU A 123 -30.62 -13.83 8.61
CA GLU A 123 -29.43 -13.66 9.46
C GLU A 123 -28.57 -12.50 8.97
N ILE A 124 -28.20 -12.51 7.68
CA ILE A 124 -27.45 -11.42 7.05
C ILE A 124 -28.15 -10.08 7.26
N LYS A 125 -29.46 -10.00 7.02
CA LYS A 125 -30.23 -8.77 7.24
C LYS A 125 -30.17 -8.30 8.68
N SER A 126 -30.31 -9.21 9.64
CA SER A 126 -30.23 -8.89 11.07
C SER A 126 -28.85 -8.37 11.45
N GLU A 127 -27.77 -8.97 10.96
CA GLU A 127 -26.40 -8.51 11.21
C GLU A 127 -26.18 -7.10 10.63
N PHE A 128 -26.63 -6.84 9.40
CA PHE A 128 -26.55 -5.51 8.80
C PHE A 128 -27.35 -4.47 9.58
N ASP A 129 -28.57 -4.79 10.01
CA ASP A 129 -29.41 -3.89 10.79
C ASP A 129 -28.74 -3.55 12.15
N GLN A 130 -28.13 -4.53 12.82
CA GLN A 130 -27.38 -4.34 14.05
C GLN A 130 -26.14 -3.46 13.83
N ASN A 131 -25.36 -3.74 12.78
CA ASN A 131 -24.18 -2.95 12.45
C ASN A 131 -24.54 -1.50 12.11
N ALA A 132 -25.62 -1.29 11.37
CA ALA A 132 -26.12 0.06 11.06
C ALA A 132 -26.55 0.80 12.33
N GLN A 133 -27.22 0.13 13.26
CA GLN A 133 -27.59 0.71 14.55
C GLN A 133 -26.35 1.08 15.39
N MET A 134 -25.39 0.17 15.50
CA MET A 134 -24.14 0.42 16.24
C MET A 134 -23.35 1.59 15.64
N THR A 135 -23.25 1.65 14.31
CA THR A 135 -22.57 2.75 13.62
C THR A 135 -23.28 4.08 13.87
N ARG A 136 -24.62 4.11 13.86
CA ARG A 136 -25.39 5.32 14.20
C ARG A 136 -25.14 5.78 15.63
N LEU A 137 -25.09 4.85 16.59
CA LEU A 137 -24.79 5.17 17.98
C LEU A 137 -23.38 5.74 18.15
N GLN A 138 -22.39 5.15 17.47
CA GLN A 138 -21.02 5.67 17.46
C GLN A 138 -20.95 7.08 16.87
N LEU A 139 -21.66 7.32 15.77
CA LEU A 139 -21.73 8.63 15.14
C LEU A 139 -22.34 9.67 16.09
N GLN A 140 -23.47 9.36 16.72
CA GLN A 140 -24.10 10.23 17.72
C GLN A 140 -23.16 10.53 18.91
N HIS A 141 -22.42 9.52 19.35
CA HIS A 141 -21.45 9.69 20.44
C HIS A 141 -20.32 10.65 20.05
N LEU A 142 -19.77 10.51 18.85
CA LEU A 142 -18.72 11.38 18.32
C LEU A 142 -19.24 12.81 18.09
N GLU A 143 -20.46 12.97 17.58
CA GLU A 143 -21.10 14.28 17.43
C GLU A 143 -21.26 14.99 18.78
N ALA A 144 -21.74 14.28 19.80
CA ALA A 144 -21.87 14.82 21.15
C ALA A 144 -20.50 15.16 21.77
N GLU A 145 -19.48 14.36 21.50
CA GLU A 145 -18.11 14.64 21.96
C GLU A 145 -17.53 15.89 21.27
N LEU A 146 -17.74 16.03 19.96
CA LEU A 146 -17.36 17.24 19.22
C LEU A 146 -18.09 18.47 19.77
N GLU A 147 -19.40 18.39 20.00
CA GLU A 147 -20.16 19.49 20.57
C GLU A 147 -19.65 19.87 21.98
N ARG A 148 -19.36 18.87 22.82
CA ARG A 148 -18.73 19.09 24.14
C ARG A 148 -17.40 19.82 24.00
N LEU A 149 -16.55 19.42 23.06
CA LEU A 149 -15.24 20.05 22.83
C LEU A 149 -15.36 21.48 22.28
N LEU A 150 -16.34 21.73 21.41
CA LEU A 150 -16.63 23.08 20.89
C LEU A 150 -17.14 24.01 22.00
N GLN A 151 -17.96 23.48 22.92
CA GLN A 151 -18.46 24.25 24.08
C GLN A 151 -17.45 24.34 25.23
N TRP A 152 -16.39 23.51 25.22
CA TRP A 152 -15.40 23.49 26.28
C TRP A 152 -14.56 24.76 26.26
N LYS A 153 -14.77 25.62 27.27
CA LYS A 153 -13.87 26.75 27.54
C LYS A 153 -12.76 26.30 28.51
N PRO A 154 -11.48 26.58 28.21
CA PRO A 154 -10.40 26.27 29.12
C PRO A 154 -10.62 27.00 30.44
N LYS A 155 -10.52 26.29 31.57
CA LYS A 155 -10.57 26.92 32.90
C LYS A 155 -9.42 27.91 33.00
N GLU A 156 -9.75 29.20 33.10
CA GLU A 156 -8.76 30.23 33.39
C GLU A 156 -8.01 29.87 34.68
N LYS A 157 -6.68 29.80 34.58
CA LYS A 157 -5.82 29.60 35.76
C LYS A 157 -6.09 30.74 36.73
N LYS A 158 -6.73 30.44 37.87
CA LYS A 158 -6.90 31.41 38.95
C LYS A 158 -5.54 32.00 39.28
N ARG A 159 -5.39 33.32 39.11
CA ARG A 159 -4.16 34.03 39.48
C ARG A 159 -3.85 33.71 40.95
N PRO A 160 -2.58 33.47 41.32
CA PRO A 160 -2.23 33.18 42.69
C PRO A 160 -2.73 34.31 43.58
N ILE A 161 -3.51 33.95 44.60
CA ILE A 161 -4.00 34.90 45.61
C ILE A 161 -2.75 35.50 46.26
N PRO A 162 -2.60 36.84 46.31
CA PRO A 162 -1.45 37.46 46.96
C PRO A 162 -1.43 37.01 48.43
N GLN A 163 -0.36 36.31 48.81
CA GLN A 163 -0.18 35.85 50.18
C GLN A 163 -0.09 37.07 51.10
N LYS A 164 -1.02 37.22 52.04
CA LYS A 164 -0.92 38.25 53.08
C LYS A 164 0.34 37.96 53.90
N LYS A 165 1.24 38.94 54.00
CA LYS A 165 2.44 38.88 54.85
C LYS A 165 2.03 38.44 56.26
N THR A 166 2.73 37.48 56.84
CA THR A 166 2.44 37.01 58.20
C THR A 166 2.83 38.09 59.22
N ASN A 167 2.18 38.13 60.39
CA ASN A 167 2.49 39.11 61.44
C ASN A 167 3.98 39.07 61.87
N ALA A 168 4.66 37.94 61.71
CA ALA A 168 6.09 37.81 61.95
C ALA A 168 6.92 38.59 60.92
N GLN A 169 6.54 38.55 59.64
CA GLN A 169 7.21 39.31 58.57
C GLN A 169 7.00 40.82 58.74
N LEU A 170 5.80 41.24 59.15
CA LEU A 170 5.50 42.64 59.47
C LEU A 170 6.27 43.13 60.71
N ARG A 171 6.51 42.26 61.70
CA ARG A 171 7.32 42.58 62.88
C ARG A 171 8.80 42.72 62.53
N ASN A 172 9.33 41.87 61.66
CA ASN A 172 10.72 41.96 61.23
C ASN A 172 11.00 43.20 60.36
N GLU A 173 10.07 43.60 59.48
CA GLU A 173 10.16 44.89 58.77
C GLU A 173 10.15 46.06 59.77
N LYS A 174 9.26 46.03 60.77
CA LYS A 174 9.20 47.07 61.80
C LYS A 174 10.45 47.13 62.70
N LEU A 175 11.11 45.99 62.94
CA LEU A 175 12.36 45.92 63.71
C LEU A 175 13.56 46.39 62.87
N ALA A 176 13.54 46.19 61.55
CA ALA A 176 14.55 46.71 60.63
C ALA A 176 14.47 48.24 60.46
N ASP A 177 13.31 48.84 60.72
CA ASP A 177 13.07 50.29 60.72
C ASP A 177 13.38 50.97 62.07
N ILE A 178 13.89 50.23 63.08
CA ILE A 178 14.32 50.83 64.35
C ILE A 178 15.79 51.25 64.21
N PRO A 179 16.12 52.55 64.18
CA PRO A 179 17.50 53.01 64.09
C PRO A 179 18.28 52.62 65.35
N ASP A 180 19.48 52.08 65.13
CA ASP A 180 20.42 51.61 66.15
C ASP A 180 20.84 52.80 67.03
N LEU A 181 20.38 52.82 68.28
CA LEU A 181 20.74 53.85 69.26
C LEU A 181 21.98 53.41 70.03
N PHE A 182 23.13 53.62 69.39
CA PHE A 182 24.42 53.82 70.03
C PHE A 182 25.08 55.07 69.46
#